data_AF-A0A5K1G8G5-F1
#
_entry.id   AF-A0A5K1G8G5-F1
#
_cell.length_a   1.000
_cell.length_b   1.000
_cell.length_c   1.000
_cell.angle_alpha   90.00
_cell.angle_beta   90.00
_cell.angle_gamma   90.00
#
_symmetry.space_group_name_H-M   'P 1'
#
loop_
_entity.id
_entity.type
_entity.pdbx_description
1 polymer ?
#
loop_
_entity_poly.entity_id
_entity_poly.type
_entity_poly.pdbx_seq_one_letter_code
_entity_poly.pdbx_strand_id
1 'polypeptide(L)' 'EEDENEIKVEHATFSHAGPVEDDTKLPPKVDSEVEVLHEKVTKQIIKEGYGPKPARFSRCF' A
#
# COMPACT_ATOMS: atom_id res chain seq x y z
N GLU A 1 14.61 21.42 15.58
CA GLU A 1 15.19 20.71 14.42
C GLU A 1 15.85 19.46 14.97
N GLU A 2 15.32 18.28 14.63
CA GLU A 2 15.84 16.91 14.82
C GLU A 2 14.63 15.96 14.96
N ASP A 3 13.93 15.66 13.85
CA ASP A 3 13.05 14.47 13.80
C ASP A 3 12.65 14.02 12.36
N GLU A 4 13.32 14.52 11.31
CA GLU A 4 12.95 14.18 9.93
C GLU A 4 13.67 12.92 9.39
N ASN A 5 14.47 12.23 10.21
CA ASN A 5 15.35 11.13 9.77
C ASN A 5 15.20 9.83 10.58
N GLU A 6 14.07 9.58 11.24
CA GLU A 6 13.81 8.27 11.85
C GLU A 6 13.46 7.24 10.74
N ILE A 7 14.44 6.41 10.34
CA ILE A 7 14.20 5.27 9.45
C ILE A 7 13.49 4.18 10.25
N LYS A 8 12.16 4.19 10.21
CA LYS A 8 11.33 3.19 10.88
C LYS A 8 11.39 1.85 10.13
N VAL A 9 12.06 0.85 10.72
CA VAL A 9 12.11 -0.51 10.19
C VAL A 9 10.78 -1.21 10.46
N GLU A 10 10.01 -1.49 9.41
CA GLU A 10 8.74 -2.21 9.53
C GLU A 10 8.92 -3.73 9.44
N HIS A 11 8.34 -4.46 10.40
CA HIS A 11 8.13 -5.90 10.30
C HIS A 11 7.00 -6.16 9.29
N ALA A 12 7.31 -6.77 8.14
CA ALA A 12 6.30 -7.17 7.17
C ALA A 12 5.61 -8.46 7.63
N THR A 13 4.43 -8.36 8.24
CA THR A 13 3.61 -9.53 8.57
C THR A 13 2.60 -9.74 7.44
N PHE A 14 2.92 -10.60 6.49
CA PHE A 14 1.97 -11.04 5.47
C PHE A 14 1.16 -12.22 6.03
N SER A 15 -0.13 -12.02 6.28
CA SER A 15 -1.02 -13.10 6.69
C SER A 15 -1.38 -13.96 5.47
N HIS A 16 -0.61 -15.02 5.21
CA HIS A 16 -0.98 -16.06 4.25
C HIS A 16 -2.25 -16.77 4.74
N ALA A 17 -3.41 -16.42 4.19
CA ALA A 17 -4.64 -17.17 4.39
C ALA A 17 -4.84 -18.13 3.21
N GLY A 18 -4.57 -19.43 3.42
CA GLY A 18 -5.14 -20.51 2.61
C GLY A 18 -4.15 -21.43 1.88
N PRO A 19 -4.59 -22.63 1.46
CA PRO A 19 -3.78 -23.60 0.73
C PRO A 19 -3.28 -23.02 -0.60
N VAL A 20 -2.04 -23.34 -0.94
CA VAL A 20 -1.28 -22.83 -2.08
C VAL A 20 -1.83 -23.39 -3.40
N GLU A 21 -2.80 -22.71 -4.01
CA GLU A 21 -3.21 -22.93 -5.41
C GLU A 21 -2.94 -21.66 -6.23
N ASP A 22 -1.79 -21.53 -6.92
CA ASP A 22 -1.37 -20.45 -7.86
C ASP A 22 -1.94 -19.02 -7.59
N ASP A 23 -2.21 -18.71 -6.33
CA ASP A 23 -3.04 -17.56 -5.91
C ASP A 23 -2.24 -16.26 -5.99
N THR A 24 -0.93 -16.38 -6.20
CA THR A 24 0.00 -15.26 -6.41
C THR A 24 -0.21 -14.55 -7.74
N LYS A 25 -0.96 -15.14 -8.68
CA LYS A 25 -1.29 -14.52 -9.98
C LYS A 25 -2.67 -13.87 -10.01
N LEU A 26 -3.52 -14.13 -9.02
CA LEU A 26 -4.82 -13.50 -8.94
C LEU A 26 -4.71 -12.12 -8.27
N PRO A 27 -5.60 -11.17 -8.61
CA PRO A 27 -5.68 -9.91 -7.89
C PRO A 27 -5.92 -10.17 -6.39
N PRO A 28 -5.23 -9.45 -5.50
CA PRO A 28 -5.40 -9.64 -4.07
C PRO A 28 -6.84 -9.30 -3.65
N LYS A 29 -7.42 -10.16 -2.80
CA LYS A 29 -8.67 -9.84 -2.10
C LYS A 29 -8.36 -8.80 -1.03
N VAL A 30 -9.09 -7.69 -1.02
CA VAL A 30 -8.92 -6.61 -0.05
C VAL A 30 -10.27 -6.13 0.43
N ASP A 31 -10.45 -6.14 1.75
CA ASP A 31 -11.69 -5.72 2.43
C ASP A 31 -11.61 -4.28 2.95
N SER A 32 -10.51 -3.58 2.66
CA SER A 32 -10.30 -2.19 3.05
C SER A 32 -11.27 -1.23 2.35
N GLU A 33 -11.51 -0.09 2.98
CA GLU A 33 -12.34 0.98 2.43
C GLU A 33 -11.82 1.48 1.08
N VAL A 34 -12.76 1.89 0.23
CA VAL A 34 -12.51 2.39 -1.12
C VAL A 34 -12.38 3.92 -1.10
N GLU A 35 -11.20 4.45 -1.41
CA GLU A 35 -10.96 5.89 -1.64
C GLU A 35 -11.18 6.24 -3.12
N VAL A 36 -11.97 7.28 -3.41
CA VAL A 36 -12.17 7.79 -4.79
C VAL A 36 -11.07 8.81 -5.11
N LEU A 37 -10.18 8.49 -6.06
CA LEU A 37 -9.11 9.39 -6.51
C LEU A 37 -9.54 10.27 -7.69
N HIS A 38 -10.40 9.74 -8.55
CA HIS A 38 -10.99 10.41 -9.70
C HIS A 38 -12.30 9.69 -10.09
N GLU A 39 -13.14 10.27 -10.96
CA GLU A 39 -14.48 9.76 -11.32
C GLU A 39 -14.50 8.26 -11.66
N LYS A 40 -13.44 7.74 -12.30
CA LYS A 40 -13.32 6.35 -12.73
C LYS A 40 -12.11 5.62 -12.13
N VAL A 41 -11.51 6.18 -11.07
CA VAL A 41 -10.32 5.62 -10.42
C VAL A 41 -10.53 5.60 -8.91
N THR A 42 -10.54 4.40 -8.36
CA THR A 42 -10.66 4.14 -6.92
C THR A 42 -9.46 3.34 -6.42
N LYS A 43 -9.21 3.41 -5.11
CA LYS A 43 -8.06 2.76 -4.47
C LYS A 43 -8.53 2.06 -3.19
N GLN A 44 -8.05 0.83 -2.99
CA GLN A 44 -8.13 0.12 -1.70
C GLN A 44 -6.71 -0.10 -1.18
N ILE A 45 -6.47 0.25 0.08
CA ILE A 45 -5.13 0.13 0.69
C ILE A 45 -4.98 -1.27 1.27
N ILE A 46 -4.00 -2.03 0.77
CA ILE A 46 -3.65 -3.36 1.29
C ILE A 46 -2.66 -3.25 2.46
N LYS A 47 -1.71 -2.32 2.35
CA LYS A 47 -0.70 -2.03 3.38
C LYS A 47 -0.44 -0.52 3.40
N GLU A 48 -0.44 0.07 4.58
CA GLU A 48 -0.15 1.50 4.74
C GLU A 48 1.31 1.82 4.44
N GLY A 49 1.51 2.90 3.68
CA GLY A 49 2.82 3.49 3.44
C GLY A 49 3.07 4.66 4.38
N TYR A 50 4.33 5.03 4.53
CA TYR A 50 4.74 6.17 5.35
C TYR A 50 5.20 7.35 4.49
N GLY A 51 5.19 8.54 5.09
CA GLY A 51 5.61 9.78 4.44
C GLY A 51 4.48 10.48 3.68
N PRO A 52 4.74 11.70 3.17
CA PRO A 52 3.75 12.48 2.46
C PRO A 52 3.45 11.90 1.07
N LYS A 53 2.23 12.14 0.57
CA LYS A 53 1.86 11.85 -0.83
C LYS A 53 2.80 12.62 -1.79
N PRO A 54 3.15 12.04 -2.95
CA PRO A 54 4.05 12.67 -3.90
C PRO A 54 3.47 13.99 -4.46
N ALA A 55 4.35 14.96 -4.71
CA ALA A 55 3.98 16.21 -5.36
C ALA A 55 3.79 16.01 -6.88
N ARG A 56 3.13 16.97 -7.55
CA ARG A 56 3.05 16.96 -9.01
C ARG A 56 4.45 16.96 -9.62
N PHE A 57 4.67 16.12 -10.62
CA PHE A 57 5.95 15.92 -11.32
C PHE A 57 7.08 15.24 -10.53
N SER A 58 6.81 14.66 -9.34
CA SER A 58 7.77 13.79 -8.66
C SER A 58 8.08 12.53 -9.48
N ARG A 59 9.31 12.03 -9.38
CA ARG A 59 9.71 10.74 -9.97
C ARG A 59 9.39 9.61 -8.99
N CYS A 60 8.43 8.76 -9.35
CA CYS A 60 8.07 7.54 -8.62
C CYS A 60 8.81 6.34 -9.24
N PHE A 61 9.29 5.42 -8.39
CA PHE A 61 10.00 4.19 -8.80
C PHE A 61 9.16 2.98 -8.44
#